data_AF-A0A0G1QWQ4-F1
#
_entry.id   AF-A0A0G1QWQ4-F1
#
_cell.length_a   1.000
_cell.length_b   1.000
_cell.length_c   1.000
_cell.angle_alpha   90.00
_cell.angle_beta   90.00
_cell.angle_gamma   90.00
#
_symmetry.space_group_name_H-M   'P 1'
#
loop_
_entity.id
_entity.type
_entity.pdbx_description
1 polymer ?
#
loop_
_entity_poly.entity_id
_entity_poly.type
_entity_poly.pdbx_seq_one_letter_code
_entity_poly.pdbx_strand_id
1 'polypeptide(L)'
;MPPPSIKIIPRRRLMLFTFLIIVALIGGSFQYWDKIIGFFQSASPIEETAGETISDADRLFKSDFWQSLKLYGRLPIEPRPTGRANPFLATLGSANTPGSRDALRVRHALTIISALAKYRQDISLYPKGESVEVGAEGARCLAPAGWLSKEACEKAVNQYLDSAPRDPGNNKYLYTSDGASYTLKVDLETAPDLEYTVPATKP
;
A
#
# COMPACT_ATOMS: atom_id res chain seq x y z
N MET A 1 18.90 -44.40 -44.46
CA MET A 1 18.32 -43.07 -44.19
C MET A 1 17.55 -43.16 -42.88
N PRO A 2 17.98 -42.49 -41.80
CA PRO A 2 17.21 -42.43 -40.57
C PRO A 2 15.99 -41.50 -40.71
N PRO A 3 14.86 -41.79 -40.04
CA PRO A 3 13.64 -40.99 -40.12
C PRO A 3 13.77 -39.65 -39.35
N PRO A 4 13.01 -38.61 -39.75
CA PRO A 4 13.07 -37.31 -39.10
C PRO A 4 12.49 -37.35 -37.67
N SER A 5 13.27 -36.85 -36.72
CA SER A 5 12.90 -36.70 -35.31
C SER A 5 12.01 -35.48 -35.13
N ILE A 6 10.74 -35.69 -34.77
CA ILE A 6 9.80 -34.63 -34.40
C ILE A 6 9.99 -34.33 -32.91
N LYS A 7 10.60 -33.18 -32.60
CA LYS A 7 10.72 -32.68 -31.23
C LYS A 7 9.38 -32.10 -30.77
N ILE A 8 8.70 -32.82 -29.89
CA ILE A 8 7.50 -32.33 -29.20
C ILE A 8 7.93 -31.27 -28.18
N ILE A 9 7.60 -30.01 -28.46
CA ILE A 9 7.87 -28.89 -27.54
C ILE A 9 6.90 -28.99 -26.36
N PRO A 10 7.37 -29.00 -25.11
CA PRO A 10 6.51 -29.14 -23.93
C PRO A 10 5.57 -27.93 -23.79
N ARG A 11 4.26 -28.20 -23.65
CA ARG A 11 3.17 -27.20 -23.54
C ARG A 11 3.42 -26.06 -22.54
N ARG A 12 4.24 -26.28 -21.50
CA ARG A 12 4.61 -25.24 -20.53
C ARG A 12 5.39 -24.06 -21.12
N ARG A 13 6.18 -24.27 -22.19
CA ARG A 13 6.92 -23.17 -22.83
C ARG A 13 6.04 -22.30 -23.71
N LEU A 14 4.92 -22.82 -24.21
CA LEU A 14 4.02 -22.05 -25.08
C LEU A 14 3.20 -21.00 -24.30
N MET A 15 2.79 -21.30 -23.06
CA MET A 15 2.05 -20.35 -22.22
C MET A 15 2.88 -19.14 -21.74
N LEU A 16 4.18 -19.33 -21.53
CA LEU A 16 5.08 -18.24 -21.12
C LEU A 16 5.30 -17.23 -22.25
N PHE A 17 5.37 -17.70 -23.49
CA PHE A 17 5.51 -16.83 -24.66
C PHE A 17 4.24 -16.03 -24.95
N THR A 18 3.05 -16.61 -24.81
CA THR A 18 1.80 -15.85 -25.00
C THR A 18 1.59 -14.80 -23.91
N PHE A 19 1.96 -15.07 -22.66
CA PHE A 19 1.87 -14.08 -21.58
C PHE A 19 2.82 -12.89 -21.82
N LEU A 20 4.06 -13.14 -22.26
CA LEU A 20 5.02 -12.09 -22.59
C LEU A 20 4.56 -11.20 -23.75
N ILE A 21 3.90 -11.77 -24.77
CA ILE A 21 3.37 -11.01 -25.91
C ILE A 21 2.17 -10.14 -25.48
N ILE A 22 1.28 -10.65 -24.62
CA ILE A 22 0.14 -9.88 -24.09
C ILE A 22 0.64 -8.69 -23.25
N VAL A 23 1.66 -8.89 -22.43
CA VAL A 23 2.26 -7.81 -21.61
C VAL A 23 2.98 -6.77 -22.49
N ALA A 24 3.63 -7.19 -23.58
CA ALA A 24 4.26 -6.26 -24.52
C ALA A 24 3.25 -5.43 -25.32
N LEU A 25 2.08 -5.97 -25.62
CA LEU A 25 1.02 -5.26 -26.37
C LEU A 25 0.24 -4.24 -25.53
N ILE A 26 0.28 -4.33 -24.20
CA ILE A 26 -0.47 -3.43 -23.30
C ILE A 26 0.26 -2.09 -23.05
N GLY A 27 1.45 -1.86 -23.64
CA GLY A 27 2.02 -0.52 -23.72
C GLY A 27 2.32 0.15 -22.37
N GLY A 28 2.58 -0.64 -21.33
CA GLY A 28 2.99 -0.14 -20.02
C GLY A 28 4.46 0.27 -20.04
N SER A 29 4.71 1.54 -19.78
CA SER A 29 6.01 2.22 -19.81
C SER A 29 7.13 1.44 -19.09
N PHE A 30 8.23 1.16 -19.79
CA PHE A 30 9.43 0.47 -19.29
C PHE A 30 10.08 1.09 -18.03
N GLN A 31 9.74 2.34 -17.68
CA GLN A 31 10.31 3.06 -16.53
C GLN A 31 9.94 2.48 -15.16
N TYR A 32 8.95 1.59 -15.07
CA TYR A 32 8.55 0.94 -13.81
C TYR A 32 9.24 -0.40 -13.55
N TRP A 33 9.92 -0.99 -14.55
CA TRP A 33 10.49 -2.34 -14.42
C TRP A 33 11.74 -2.40 -13.53
N ASP A 34 12.63 -1.41 -13.61
CA ASP A 34 13.86 -1.40 -12.81
C ASP A 34 13.60 -1.25 -11.30
N LYS A 35 12.53 -0.55 -10.93
CA LYS A 35 12.13 -0.40 -9.51
C LYS A 35 11.53 -1.68 -8.92
N ILE A 36 10.86 -2.47 -9.75
CA ILE A 36 10.24 -3.73 -9.30
C ILE A 36 11.31 -4.82 -9.20
N ILE A 37 12.22 -4.93 -10.17
CA ILE A 37 13.27 -5.96 -10.15
C ILE A 37 14.27 -5.71 -9.00
N GLY A 38 14.61 -4.45 -8.71
CA GLY A 38 15.50 -4.10 -7.59
C GLY A 38 14.93 -4.45 -6.21
N PHE A 39 13.61 -4.44 -6.03
CA PHE A 39 12.96 -4.86 -4.80
C PHE A 39 13.14 -6.37 -4.54
N PHE A 40 13.02 -7.20 -5.58
CA PHE A 40 13.14 -8.65 -5.45
C PHE A 40 14.57 -9.17 -5.29
N GLN A 41 15.58 -8.43 -5.74
CA GLN A 41 16.99 -8.85 -5.62
C GLN A 41 17.63 -8.54 -4.25
N SER A 42 16.99 -7.73 -3.40
CA SER A 42 17.49 -7.39 -2.06
C SER A 42 17.04 -8.34 -0.94
N ALA A 43 16.12 -9.27 -1.23
CA ALA A 43 15.72 -10.31 -0.30
C ALA A 43 16.74 -11.45 -0.35
N SER A 44 17.59 -11.53 0.66
CA SER A 44 18.53 -12.63 0.86
C SER A 44 17.79 -13.97 1.09
N PRO A 45 18.39 -15.11 0.71
CA PRO A 45 17.77 -16.41 0.90
C PRO A 45 17.84 -16.79 2.39
N ILE A 46 16.69 -16.92 3.04
CA ILE A 46 16.58 -17.52 4.38
C ILE A 46 16.31 -19.01 4.19
N GLU A 47 17.15 -19.81 4.84
CA GLU A 47 17.12 -21.28 4.87
C GLU A 47 15.70 -21.84 5.13
N GLU A 48 15.28 -22.71 4.21
CA GLU A 48 14.03 -23.45 4.26
C GLU A 48 13.98 -24.35 5.50
N THR A 49 13.02 -24.11 6.39
CA THR A 49 12.40 -25.20 7.15
C THR A 49 11.12 -25.58 6.44
N ALA A 50 11.07 -26.84 5.98
CA ALA A 50 10.03 -27.40 5.16
C ALA A 50 8.64 -27.28 5.80
N GLY A 51 7.83 -26.37 5.26
CA GLY A 51 6.45 -26.15 5.67
C GLY A 51 5.89 -24.97 4.90
N GLU A 52 5.48 -25.22 3.65
CA GLU A 52 4.72 -24.32 2.78
C GLU A 52 5.16 -22.84 2.85
N THR A 53 6.14 -22.48 2.00
CA THR A 53 6.61 -21.10 1.82
C THR A 53 5.49 -20.24 1.23
N ILE A 54 4.60 -19.77 2.10
CA ILE A 54 3.70 -18.66 1.81
C ILE A 54 4.59 -17.45 1.54
N SER A 55 4.54 -16.90 0.33
CA SER A 55 5.33 -15.72 -0.02
C SER A 55 5.04 -14.56 0.94
N ASP A 56 5.99 -13.66 1.19
CA ASP A 56 5.75 -12.50 2.05
C ASP A 56 4.58 -11.64 1.54
N ALA A 57 4.37 -11.63 0.22
CA ALA A 57 3.18 -11.04 -0.39
C ALA A 57 1.90 -11.77 0.06
N ASP A 58 1.87 -13.09 0.05
CA ASP A 58 0.72 -13.88 0.52
C ASP A 58 0.49 -13.73 2.03
N ARG A 59 1.55 -13.56 2.85
CA ARG A 59 1.42 -13.23 4.28
C ARG A 59 0.82 -11.85 4.47
N LEU A 60 1.24 -10.87 3.67
CA LEU A 60 0.64 -9.54 3.66
C LEU A 60 -0.86 -9.66 3.30
N PHE A 61 -1.21 -10.29 2.18
CA PHE A 61 -2.60 -10.45 1.73
C PHE A 61 -3.48 -11.31 2.65
N LYS A 62 -2.90 -12.21 3.45
CA LYS A 62 -3.60 -13.03 4.45
C LYS A 62 -3.62 -12.41 5.85
N SER A 63 -2.88 -11.33 6.09
CA SER A 63 -2.89 -10.64 7.38
C SER A 63 -4.29 -10.13 7.75
N ASP A 64 -4.55 -10.02 9.05
CA ASP A 64 -5.80 -9.48 9.59
C ASP A 64 -6.09 -8.06 9.08
N PHE A 65 -5.06 -7.35 8.65
CA PHE A 65 -5.17 -6.05 7.98
C PHE A 65 -5.86 -6.15 6.61
N TRP A 66 -5.48 -7.11 5.76
CA TRP A 66 -6.14 -7.28 4.46
C TRP A 66 -7.49 -7.98 4.58
N GLN A 67 -7.67 -8.85 5.57
CA GLN A 67 -8.98 -9.41 5.89
C GLN A 67 -9.92 -8.34 6.44
N SER A 68 -9.43 -7.42 7.28
CA SER A 68 -10.21 -6.27 7.72
C SER A 68 -10.49 -5.33 6.56
N LEU A 69 -9.54 -5.05 5.65
CA LEU A 69 -9.81 -4.33 4.41
C LEU A 69 -10.80 -5.06 3.48
N LYS A 70 -10.93 -6.39 3.52
CA LYS A 70 -12.00 -7.13 2.81
C LYS A 70 -13.35 -7.06 3.54
N LEU A 71 -13.34 -6.88 4.86
CA LEU A 71 -14.53 -6.67 5.68
C LEU A 71 -15.05 -5.23 5.54
N TYR A 72 -14.16 -4.24 5.62
CA TYR A 72 -14.42 -2.81 5.38
C TYR A 72 -14.65 -2.54 3.89
N GLY A 73 -13.91 -3.24 3.04
CA GLY A 73 -14.05 -3.31 1.60
C GLY A 73 -14.56 -4.68 1.17
N ARG A 74 -15.86 -4.92 1.38
CA ARG A 74 -16.63 -5.51 0.29
C ARG A 74 -16.53 -4.54 -0.88
N LEU A 75 -15.43 -4.57 -1.62
CA LEU A 75 -15.37 -4.08 -2.98
C LEU A 75 -16.42 -4.87 -3.75
N PRO A 76 -17.54 -4.27 -4.19
CA PRO A 76 -18.53 -4.98 -4.98
C PRO A 76 -17.97 -4.98 -6.41
N ILE A 77 -17.01 -5.87 -6.65
CA ILE A 77 -16.69 -6.28 -8.02
C ILE A 77 -17.59 -7.46 -8.41
N GLU A 78 -18.24 -8.11 -7.45
CA GLU A 78 -19.37 -8.98 -7.75
C GLU A 78 -20.66 -8.14 -7.77
N PRO A 79 -21.30 -7.97 -8.94
CA PRO A 79 -22.64 -7.42 -8.98
C PRO A 79 -23.55 -8.35 -8.18
N ARG A 80 -24.05 -7.90 -7.03
CA ARG A 80 -25.17 -8.60 -6.39
C ARG A 80 -26.36 -8.53 -7.34
N PRO A 81 -27.07 -9.63 -7.58
CA PRO A 81 -28.29 -9.64 -8.38
C PRO A 81 -29.48 -8.93 -7.69
N THR A 82 -29.26 -8.24 -6.56
CA THR A 82 -30.34 -7.68 -5.72
C THR A 82 -30.65 -6.21 -5.96
N GLY A 83 -30.12 -5.57 -7.01
CA GLY A 83 -30.49 -4.20 -7.38
C GLY A 83 -30.16 -3.13 -6.33
N ARG A 84 -29.36 -3.43 -5.31
CA ARG A 84 -28.86 -2.44 -4.35
C ARG A 84 -27.56 -1.85 -4.89
N ALA A 85 -27.55 -0.52 -5.01
CA ALA A 85 -26.40 0.26 -5.48
C ALA A 85 -25.13 -0.10 -4.70
N ASN A 86 -24.01 -0.22 -5.43
CA ASN A 86 -22.68 -0.41 -4.88
C ASN A 86 -22.31 0.85 -4.05
N PRO A 87 -22.13 0.74 -2.71
CA PRO A 87 -21.84 1.91 -1.87
C PRO A 87 -20.44 2.52 -2.10
N PHE A 88 -19.61 1.88 -2.95
CA PHE A 88 -18.25 2.31 -3.26
C PHE A 88 -18.06 2.74 -4.73
N LEU A 89 -19.03 2.50 -5.61
CA LEU A 89 -19.13 3.23 -6.87
C LEU A 89 -19.81 4.55 -6.55
N ALA A 90 -19.01 5.53 -6.14
CA ALA A 90 -19.44 6.91 -6.11
C ALA A 90 -19.96 7.25 -7.52
N THR A 91 -21.28 7.26 -7.69
CA THR A 91 -21.91 7.95 -8.80
C THR A 91 -21.29 9.34 -8.84
N LEU A 92 -20.92 9.85 -10.03
CA LEU A 92 -20.17 11.10 -10.20
C LEU A 92 -20.78 12.36 -9.54
N GLY A 93 -21.95 12.27 -8.86
CA GLY A 93 -22.54 13.28 -7.99
C GLY A 93 -22.56 12.99 -6.48
N SER A 94 -22.00 11.87 -6.00
CA SER A 94 -22.02 11.43 -4.57
C SER A 94 -20.65 11.46 -3.89
N ALA A 95 -19.67 12.16 -4.46
CA ALA A 95 -18.29 12.21 -3.97
C ALA A 95 -18.16 12.66 -2.49
N ASN A 96 -19.17 13.32 -1.94
CA ASN A 96 -19.19 13.86 -0.58
C ASN A 96 -20.16 13.13 0.37
N THR A 97 -20.44 11.86 0.17
CA THR A 97 -21.12 11.08 1.23
C THR A 97 -20.15 10.75 2.38
N PRO A 98 -20.64 10.56 3.61
CA PRO A 98 -19.81 10.08 4.72
C PRO A 98 -19.04 8.78 4.37
N GLY A 99 -19.70 7.83 3.72
CA GLY A 99 -19.05 6.57 3.30
C GLY A 99 -17.97 6.74 2.24
N SER A 100 -18.15 7.65 1.27
CA SER A 100 -17.09 7.94 0.28
C SER A 100 -15.90 8.67 0.90
N ARG A 101 -16.14 9.54 1.90
CA ARG A 101 -15.06 10.15 2.69
C ARG A 101 -14.30 9.13 3.52
N ASP A 102 -14.99 8.19 4.18
CA ASP A 102 -14.34 7.12 4.95
C ASP A 102 -13.48 6.21 4.06
N ALA A 103 -13.96 5.85 2.87
CA ALA A 103 -13.15 5.11 1.91
C ALA A 103 -11.87 5.88 1.51
N LEU A 104 -11.99 7.21 1.34
CA LEU A 104 -10.84 8.06 1.06
C LEU A 104 -9.89 8.17 2.26
N ARG A 105 -10.41 8.24 3.50
CA ARG A 105 -9.60 8.21 4.74
C ARG A 105 -8.80 6.93 4.86
N VAL A 106 -9.40 5.78 4.59
CA VAL A 106 -8.69 4.49 4.59
C VAL A 106 -7.58 4.48 3.54
N ARG A 107 -7.84 5.03 2.35
CA ARG A 107 -6.81 5.17 1.31
C ARG A 107 -5.67 6.09 1.76
N HIS A 108 -5.98 7.22 2.40
CA HIS A 108 -4.98 8.13 2.96
C HIS A 108 -4.12 7.47 4.03
N ALA A 109 -4.75 6.72 4.95
CA ALA A 109 -4.05 5.97 6.00
C ALA A 109 -3.05 4.97 5.38
N LEU A 110 -3.47 4.22 4.36
CA LEU A 110 -2.62 3.31 3.61
C LEU A 110 -1.40 4.01 2.98
N THR A 111 -1.61 5.19 2.38
CA THR A 111 -0.51 5.99 1.83
C THR A 111 0.49 6.41 2.91
N ILE A 112 0.00 6.88 4.06
CA ILE A 112 0.84 7.28 5.20
C ILE A 112 1.63 6.08 5.75
N ILE A 113 0.97 4.94 5.99
CA ILE A 113 1.60 3.70 6.48
C ILE A 113 2.70 3.23 5.54
N SER A 114 2.44 3.23 4.23
CA SER A 114 3.42 2.83 3.21
C SER A 114 4.66 3.75 3.21
N ALA A 115 4.45 5.06 3.29
CA ALA A 115 5.55 6.02 3.36
C ALA A 115 6.39 5.85 4.65
N LEU A 116 5.74 5.61 5.79
CA LEU A 116 6.42 5.34 7.06
C LEU A 116 7.22 4.04 7.02
N ALA A 117 6.71 3.00 6.35
CA ALA A 117 7.44 1.75 6.17
C ALA A 117 8.72 1.98 5.35
N LYS A 118 8.63 2.74 4.25
CA LYS A 118 9.79 3.12 3.44
C LYS A 118 10.78 4.00 4.23
N TYR A 119 10.30 4.98 4.99
CA TYR A 119 11.14 5.79 5.87
C TYR A 119 11.91 4.93 6.87
N ARG A 120 11.23 3.99 7.53
CA ARG A 120 11.85 3.07 8.51
C ARG A 120 12.90 2.17 7.87
N GLN A 121 12.67 1.71 6.65
CA GLN A 121 13.63 0.90 5.90
C GLN A 121 14.95 1.63 5.70
N ASP A 122 14.91 2.93 5.40
CA ASP A 122 16.10 3.72 5.12
C ASP A 122 16.75 4.30 6.40
N ILE A 123 15.95 4.81 7.33
CA ILE A 123 16.42 5.55 8.52
C ILE A 123 16.55 4.63 9.75
N SER A 124 16.10 3.38 9.66
CA SER A 124 16.08 2.40 10.76
C SER A 124 15.28 2.83 12.00
N LEU A 125 14.58 3.97 11.95
CA LEU A 125 13.70 4.50 12.98
C LEU A 125 12.42 5.07 12.34
N TYR A 126 11.34 5.18 13.11
CA TYR A 126 10.18 5.99 12.74
C TYR A 126 10.40 7.46 13.16
N PRO A 127 9.79 8.44 12.49
CA PRO A 127 9.91 9.84 12.90
C PRO A 127 9.25 10.04 14.26
N LYS A 128 9.99 10.53 15.26
CA LYS A 128 9.42 10.74 16.60
C LYS A 128 8.37 11.86 16.59
N GLY A 129 7.35 11.74 17.43
CA GLY A 129 6.35 12.78 17.61
C GLY A 129 5.21 12.34 18.52
N GLU A 130 4.60 13.28 19.21
CA GLU A 130 3.43 13.07 20.05
C GLU A 130 2.23 13.80 19.46
N SER A 131 1.17 13.06 19.10
CA SER A 131 -0.07 13.62 18.53
C SER A 131 0.15 14.55 17.32
N VAL A 132 1.05 14.17 16.41
CA VAL A 132 1.31 14.91 15.17
C VAL A 132 0.08 14.82 14.26
N GLU A 133 -0.49 15.96 13.89
CA GLU A 133 -1.58 16.04 12.92
C GLU A 133 -1.04 15.95 11.49
N VAL A 134 -1.08 14.76 10.91
CA VAL A 134 -0.55 14.48 9.56
C VAL A 134 -1.37 15.23 8.51
N GLY A 135 -0.70 15.94 7.62
CA GLY A 135 -1.33 16.77 6.59
C GLY A 135 -1.57 18.23 7.00
N ALA A 136 -1.40 18.57 8.28
CA ALA A 136 -1.41 19.95 8.78
C ALA A 136 -0.13 20.72 8.40
N GLU A 137 -0.09 22.02 8.72
CA GLU A 137 1.03 22.88 8.34
C GLU A 137 2.37 22.43 8.90
N GLY A 138 2.41 21.82 10.09
CA GLY A 138 3.63 21.31 10.72
C GLY A 138 4.07 19.90 10.29
N ALA A 139 3.25 19.18 9.54
CA ALA A 139 3.51 17.80 9.10
C ALA A 139 2.97 17.58 7.69
N ARG A 140 3.40 18.43 6.75
CA ARG A 140 2.88 18.49 5.39
C ARG A 140 3.50 17.45 4.47
N CYS A 141 4.70 16.97 4.76
CA CYS A 141 5.38 15.92 4.02
C CYS A 141 6.28 15.11 4.97
N LEU A 142 6.76 13.97 4.49
CA LEU A 142 7.74 13.14 5.18
C LEU A 142 9.03 13.09 4.36
N ALA A 143 10.15 13.43 4.98
CA ALA A 143 11.50 13.38 4.40
C ALA A 143 12.48 12.80 5.43
N PRO A 144 13.78 12.56 5.13
CA PRO A 144 14.73 11.94 6.07
C PRO A 144 14.85 12.61 7.45
N ALA A 145 14.53 13.91 7.56
CA ALA A 145 14.50 14.65 8.82
C ALA A 145 13.21 14.41 9.66
N GLY A 146 12.26 13.63 9.14
CA GLY A 146 10.97 13.35 9.74
C GLY A 146 9.82 14.14 9.12
N TRP A 147 8.79 14.43 9.92
CA TRP A 147 7.66 15.27 9.50
C TRP A 147 8.11 16.72 9.38
N LEU A 148 7.79 17.35 8.25
CA LEU A 148 8.23 18.71 7.95
C LEU A 148 7.05 19.66 7.77
N SER A 149 7.30 20.95 8.06
CA SER A 149 6.33 22.00 7.74
C SER A 149 6.19 22.20 6.24
N LYS A 150 5.13 22.88 5.80
CA LYS A 150 4.92 23.20 4.38
C LYS A 150 6.14 23.88 3.72
N GLU A 151 6.73 24.87 4.38
CA GLU A 151 7.87 25.64 3.86
C GLU A 151 9.14 24.80 3.81
N ALA A 152 9.32 23.91 4.79
CA ALA A 152 10.44 22.98 4.82
C ALA A 152 10.28 21.89 3.75
N CYS A 153 9.05 21.45 3.48
CA CYS A 153 8.73 20.49 2.43
C CYS A 153 9.12 20.98 1.04
N GLU A 154 8.82 22.24 0.71
CA GLU A 154 9.16 22.82 -0.60
C GLU A 154 10.68 22.81 -0.88
N LYS A 155 11.51 22.74 0.16
CA LYS A 155 12.97 22.71 0.06
C LYS A 155 13.57 21.31 0.27
N ALA A 156 12.77 20.36 0.72
CA ALA A 156 13.27 19.04 1.07
C ALA A 156 13.54 18.22 -0.20
N VAL A 157 14.67 17.52 -0.21
CA VAL A 157 15.02 16.54 -1.23
C VAL A 157 14.75 15.12 -0.70
N ASN A 158 14.48 14.17 -1.60
CA ASN A 158 14.28 12.75 -1.28
C ASN A 158 13.12 12.51 -0.29
N GLN A 159 11.97 13.11 -0.54
CA GLN A 159 10.77 12.89 0.25
C GLN A 159 10.30 11.43 0.16
N TYR A 160 9.82 10.90 1.28
CA TYR A 160 9.10 9.63 1.37
C TYR A 160 7.62 9.79 1.09
N LEU A 161 7.08 10.97 1.41
CA LEU A 161 5.71 11.37 1.15
C LEU A 161 5.68 12.85 0.80
N ASP A 162 5.52 13.18 -0.49
CA ASP A 162 5.65 14.54 -0.99
C ASP A 162 4.59 15.50 -0.43
N SER A 163 3.36 15.01 -0.28
CA SER A 163 2.28 15.71 0.39
C SER A 163 1.48 14.71 1.20
N ALA A 164 1.50 14.89 2.52
CA ALA A 164 0.64 14.18 3.43
C ALA A 164 -0.83 14.50 3.10
N PRO A 165 -1.68 13.47 2.94
CA PRO A 165 -3.08 13.69 2.66
C PRO A 165 -3.74 14.38 3.85
N ARG A 166 -4.72 15.24 3.56
CA ARG A 166 -5.58 15.85 4.58
C ARG A 166 -6.91 15.11 4.62
N ASP A 167 -7.55 15.10 5.78
CA ASP A 167 -8.91 14.60 5.90
C ASP A 167 -9.84 15.32 4.91
N PRO A 168 -10.70 14.60 4.17
CA PRO A 168 -11.67 15.21 3.25
C PRO A 168 -12.86 15.87 3.97
N GLY A 169 -12.96 15.77 5.30
CA GLY A 169 -13.94 16.44 6.14
C GLY A 169 -13.25 17.33 7.17
N ASN A 170 -13.66 17.20 8.43
CA ASN A 170 -13.15 17.99 9.55
C ASN A 170 -12.32 17.15 10.56
N ASN A 171 -12.08 15.87 10.27
CA ASN A 171 -11.34 14.99 11.16
C ASN A 171 -9.83 15.16 10.97
N LYS A 172 -9.04 14.41 11.75
CA LYS A 172 -7.58 14.48 11.77
C LYS A 172 -6.96 13.10 11.67
N TYR A 173 -5.77 13.05 11.09
CA TYR A 173 -4.91 11.88 11.15
C TYR A 173 -3.88 12.12 12.24
N LEU A 174 -4.00 11.41 13.37
CA LEU A 174 -3.13 11.61 14.52
C LEU A 174 -2.06 10.54 14.57
N TYR A 175 -0.81 10.98 14.54
CA TYR A 175 0.37 10.13 14.55
C TYR A 175 1.14 10.29 15.86
N THR A 176 1.53 9.17 16.48
CA THR A 176 2.39 9.15 17.66
C THR A 176 3.48 8.09 17.51
N SER A 177 4.72 8.41 17.86
CA SER A 177 5.85 7.48 17.78
C SER A 177 6.96 7.82 18.76
N ASP A 178 7.52 6.77 19.36
CA ASP A 178 8.75 6.80 20.17
C ASP A 178 10.02 6.57 19.32
N GLY A 179 9.85 6.36 18.02
CA GLY A 179 10.89 6.01 17.04
C GLY A 179 11.08 4.51 16.81
N ALA A 180 10.65 3.64 17.74
CA ALA A 180 10.70 2.18 17.60
C ALA A 180 9.35 1.61 17.13
N SER A 181 8.27 2.18 17.62
CA SER A 181 6.88 1.86 17.34
C SER A 181 6.13 3.11 16.88
N TYR A 182 4.94 2.93 16.30
CA TYR A 182 4.05 4.06 16.08
C TYR A 182 2.58 3.65 16.10
N THR A 183 1.74 4.65 16.33
CA THR A 183 0.28 4.56 16.21
C THR A 183 -0.22 5.64 15.27
N LEU A 184 -1.09 5.26 14.34
CA LEU A 184 -1.85 6.16 13.47
C LEU A 184 -3.34 5.99 13.76
N LYS A 185 -3.98 7.07 14.20
CA LYS A 185 -5.43 7.13 14.45
C LYS A 185 -6.13 7.91 13.34
N VAL A 186 -7.26 7.36 12.89
CA VAL A 186 -8.09 7.92 11.83
C VAL A 186 -9.55 7.82 12.24
N ASP A 187 -10.18 8.98 12.47
CA ASP A 187 -11.59 9.04 12.87
C ASP A 187 -12.48 8.89 11.63
N LEU A 188 -13.36 7.88 11.65
CA LEU A 188 -14.29 7.59 10.57
C LEU A 188 -15.69 8.12 10.91
N GLU A 189 -16.47 8.50 9.90
CA GLU A 189 -17.81 9.09 10.10
C GLU A 189 -18.92 8.04 10.22
N THR A 190 -18.75 6.90 9.56
CA THR A 190 -19.78 5.84 9.43
C THR A 190 -19.38 4.52 10.07
N ALA A 191 -18.16 4.44 10.57
CA ALA A 191 -17.57 3.24 11.15
C ALA A 191 -16.82 3.62 12.44
N PRO A 192 -16.49 2.64 13.30
CA PRO A 192 -15.58 2.87 14.40
C PRO A 192 -14.24 3.43 13.91
N ASP A 193 -13.57 4.18 14.78
CA ASP A 193 -12.26 4.76 14.49
C ASP A 193 -11.25 3.67 14.12
N LEU A 194 -10.42 3.98 13.13
CA LEU A 194 -9.35 3.11 12.69
C LEU A 194 -8.07 3.48 13.44
N GLU A 195 -7.59 2.57 14.28
CA GLU A 195 -6.31 2.69 14.95
C GLU A 195 -5.35 1.61 14.42
N TYR A 196 -4.23 2.04 13.85
CA TYR A 196 -3.18 1.16 13.37
C TYR A 196 -1.92 1.35 14.20
N THR A 197 -1.46 0.27 14.85
CA THR A 197 -0.25 0.28 15.69
C THR A 197 0.76 -0.71 15.15
N VAL A 198 2.00 -0.24 14.95
CA VAL A 198 3.16 -1.09 14.68
C VAL A 198 3.96 -1.22 15.97
N PRO A 199 4.05 -2.42 16.58
CA PRO A 199 4.80 -2.61 17.80
C PRO A 199 6.31 -2.45 17.55
N ALA A 200 7.06 -2.13 18.59
CA ALA A 200 8.51 -2.12 18.52
C ALA A 200 9.03 -3.52 18.16
N THR A 201 9.83 -3.62 17.11
CA THR A 201 10.57 -4.85 16.82
C THR A 201 11.57 -5.06 17.93
N LYS A 202 11.51 -6.21 18.60
CA LYS A 202 12.52 -6.59 19.59
C LYS A 202 13.88 -6.59 18.88
N PRO A 203 14.92 -5.94 19.45
CA PRO A 203 16.25 -5.90 18.86
C PRO A 203 16.86 -7.29 18.74
#